data_AF-A0A8H4EWJ7-F1
#
_entry.id   AF-A0A8H4EWJ7-F1
#
_cell.length_a   1.000
_cell.length_b   1.000
_cell.length_c   1.000
_cell.angle_alpha   90.00
_cell.angle_beta   90.00
_cell.angle_gamma   90.00
#
_symmetry.space_group_name_H-M   'P 1'
#
loop_
_entity.id
_entity.type
_entity.pdbx_description
1 polymer ?
#
loop_
_entity_poly.entity_id
_entity_poly.type
_entity_poly.pdbx_seq_one_letter_code
_entity_poly.pdbx_strand_id
1 'polypeptide(L)'
;MPLSTCVLTCHGLKDKTVPPYNAAMFANKIPNHTLVLLPEGDHNFRGQYEQVTKVVVDFFAQHEHDNYQRALAMGQTTSLVLPRWVDIDGVNNFRDIGGWPLKDGSGYIRERLVFRSGHLSKLSPQGSAQLSKLNIKATFDFRLEHEAKRDGVMPELPGVTRFGYNLYENVVKSDGDLYRTLMVFLEGEEGFAQGYMTILESGKKMIGDVFRYMIKELSIEQRSAMIIHCTAGKDRTGVFVMTLLGLCGVDDEIIAKEYELTNLGYFEFEKHLTTRARQLNITEDAMRASLSASVGGMRLTIRQVKQKYGSFEGYVRDACGLSSSEIQQVRNLMIVPIRFEERQLYRPKI
;
A
#
# COMPACT_ATOMS: atom_id res chain seq x y z
N MET A 1 -18.02 -7.78 -25.43
CA MET A 1 -17.90 -7.24 -24.06
C MET A 1 -19.30 -6.93 -23.53
N PRO A 2 -19.54 -7.04 -22.22
CA PRO A 2 -20.80 -6.58 -21.62
C PRO A 2 -21.09 -5.13 -22.04
N LEU A 3 -22.38 -4.80 -22.26
CA LEU A 3 -22.81 -3.44 -22.58
C LEU A 3 -22.57 -2.43 -21.44
N SER A 4 -22.15 -2.90 -20.27
CA SER A 4 -21.74 -2.08 -19.13
C SER A 4 -20.24 -1.76 -19.10
N THR A 5 -19.43 -2.39 -19.95
CA THR A 5 -17.98 -2.16 -20.00
C THR A 5 -17.66 -0.99 -20.91
N CYS A 6 -17.07 0.06 -20.35
CA CYS A 6 -16.53 1.19 -21.10
C CYS A 6 -15.04 0.92 -21.37
N VAL A 7 -14.56 1.25 -22.57
CA VAL A 7 -13.17 1.01 -22.98
C VAL A 7 -12.55 2.33 -23.41
N LEU A 8 -11.35 2.62 -22.91
CA LEU A 8 -10.54 3.75 -23.38
C LEU A 8 -9.33 3.22 -24.14
N THR A 9 -9.10 3.75 -25.33
CA THR A 9 -7.79 3.66 -26.00
C THR A 9 -7.21 5.06 -26.16
N CYS A 10 -5.98 5.24 -25.69
CA CYS A 10 -5.16 6.39 -26.08
C CYS A 10 -4.22 5.93 -27.19
N HIS A 11 -4.19 6.62 -28.33
CA HIS A 11 -3.31 6.26 -29.45
C HIS A 11 -2.54 7.48 -29.97
N GLY A 12 -1.24 7.33 -30.19
CA GLY A 12 -0.40 8.40 -30.71
C GLY A 12 -0.47 8.52 -32.23
N LEU A 13 -0.69 9.72 -32.78
CA LEU A 13 -0.70 9.93 -34.24
C LEU A 13 0.68 9.78 -34.89
N LYS A 14 1.76 9.88 -34.10
CA LYS A 14 3.14 9.65 -34.55
C LYS A 14 3.61 8.22 -34.26
N ASP A 15 2.72 7.32 -33.83
CA ASP A 15 3.04 5.90 -33.68
C ASP A 15 3.39 5.28 -35.04
N LYS A 16 4.64 4.83 -35.17
CA LYS A 16 5.17 4.16 -36.36
C LYS A 16 5.15 2.63 -36.24
N THR A 17 4.87 2.10 -35.05
CA THR A 17 4.79 0.66 -34.75
C THR A 17 3.39 0.13 -35.00
N VAL A 18 2.37 0.87 -34.53
CA VAL A 18 0.96 0.53 -34.77
C VAL A 18 0.27 1.72 -35.44
N PRO A 19 -0.21 1.56 -36.69
CA PRO A 19 -0.90 2.63 -37.40
C PRO A 19 -2.15 3.13 -36.63
N PRO A 20 -2.40 4.45 -36.55
CA PRO A 20 -3.60 5.00 -35.91
C PRO A 20 -4.93 4.44 -36.45
N TYR A 21 -4.93 4.04 -37.72
CA TYR A 21 -6.07 3.36 -38.34
C TYR A 21 -6.48 2.08 -37.60
N ASN A 22 -5.52 1.29 -37.09
CA ASN A 22 -5.82 0.05 -36.38
C ASN A 22 -6.52 0.32 -35.05
N ALA A 23 -6.13 1.40 -34.34
CA ALA A 23 -6.80 1.83 -33.13
C ALA A 23 -8.24 2.30 -33.40
N ALA A 24 -8.45 3.04 -34.50
CA ALA A 24 -9.80 3.43 -34.96
C ALA A 24 -10.67 2.21 -35.30
N MET A 25 -10.11 1.22 -35.99
CA MET A 25 -10.80 -0.03 -36.31
C MET A 25 -11.16 -0.84 -35.06
N PHE A 26 -10.28 -0.89 -34.07
CA PHE A 26 -10.56 -1.55 -32.78
C PHE A 26 -11.68 -0.83 -32.02
N ALA A 27 -11.59 0.50 -31.94
CA ALA A 27 -12.58 1.34 -31.28
C ALA A 27 -13.98 1.16 -31.87
N ASN A 28 -14.09 1.18 -33.20
CA ASN A 28 -15.38 1.04 -33.92
C ASN A 28 -16.05 -0.32 -33.71
N LYS A 29 -15.33 -1.35 -33.27
CA LYS A 29 -15.90 -2.69 -32.99
C LYS A 29 -16.51 -2.79 -31.59
N ILE A 30 -16.34 -1.79 -30.74
CA ILE A 30 -16.77 -1.81 -29.34
C ILE A 30 -17.77 -0.67 -29.11
N PRO A 31 -19.05 -0.97 -28.83
CA PRO A 31 -20.11 0.05 -28.74
C PRO A 31 -19.87 1.17 -27.72
N ASN A 32 -19.14 0.90 -26.63
CA ASN A 32 -18.86 1.85 -25.54
C ASN A 32 -17.37 2.18 -25.45
N HIS A 33 -16.75 2.47 -26.59
CA HIS A 33 -15.33 2.73 -26.68
C HIS A 33 -15.04 4.21 -26.94
N THR A 34 -14.21 4.80 -26.08
CA THR A 34 -13.63 6.12 -26.27
C THR A 34 -12.23 5.97 -26.86
N LEU A 35 -12.02 6.44 -28.09
CA LEU A 35 -10.69 6.55 -28.68
C LEU A 35 -10.23 8.00 -28.60
N VAL A 36 -9.07 8.23 -28.00
CA VAL A 36 -8.42 9.53 -27.98
C VAL A 36 -7.11 9.47 -28.75
N LEU A 37 -7.01 10.29 -29.79
CA LEU A 37 -5.83 10.41 -30.63
C LEU A 37 -4.97 11.57 -30.14
N LEU A 38 -3.73 11.26 -29.74
CA LEU A 38 -2.76 12.23 -29.24
C LEU A 38 -1.85 12.67 -30.40
N PRO A 39 -1.89 13.95 -30.83
CA PRO A 39 -1.21 14.40 -32.04
C PRO A 39 0.31 14.18 -32.04
N GLU A 40 0.94 14.32 -30.89
CA GLU A 40 2.39 14.22 -30.73
C GLU A 40 2.83 12.87 -30.12
N GLY A 41 1.88 11.98 -29.81
CA GLY A 41 2.17 10.69 -29.20
C GLY A 41 2.85 9.72 -30.17
N ASP A 42 3.95 9.11 -29.73
CA ASP A 42 4.53 7.92 -30.35
C ASP A 42 4.02 6.65 -29.64
N HIS A 43 4.50 5.47 -30.06
CA HIS A 43 4.10 4.18 -29.47
C HIS A 43 4.31 4.11 -27.95
N ASN A 44 5.24 4.91 -27.41
CA ASN A 44 5.65 4.92 -26.02
C ASN A 44 5.14 6.15 -25.25
N PHE A 45 4.43 7.06 -25.93
CA PHE A 45 4.03 8.39 -25.43
C PHE A 45 5.17 9.19 -24.78
N ARG A 46 6.39 9.10 -25.32
CA ARG A 46 7.55 9.80 -24.74
C ARG A 46 7.33 11.31 -24.75
N GLY A 47 7.43 11.94 -23.57
CA GLY A 47 7.20 13.39 -23.41
C GLY A 47 5.74 13.81 -23.55
N GLN A 48 4.79 12.87 -23.52
CA GLN A 48 3.34 13.13 -23.59
C GLN A 48 2.59 12.58 -22.37
N TYR A 49 3.32 12.23 -21.29
CA TYR A 49 2.75 11.59 -20.09
C TYR A 49 1.61 12.40 -19.47
N GLU A 50 1.76 13.73 -19.38
CA GLU A 50 0.71 14.60 -18.82
C GLU A 50 -0.59 14.54 -19.64
N GLN A 51 -0.49 14.52 -20.97
CA GLN A 51 -1.69 14.42 -21.82
C GLN A 51 -2.33 13.04 -21.71
N VAL A 52 -1.53 11.95 -21.69
CA VAL A 52 -2.07 10.60 -21.48
C VAL A 52 -2.77 10.51 -20.12
N THR A 53 -2.14 11.00 -19.06
CA THR A 53 -2.72 11.04 -17.72
C THR A 53 -4.02 11.84 -17.72
N LYS A 54 -4.04 13.03 -18.34
CA LYS A 54 -5.24 13.85 -18.45
C LYS A 54 -6.38 13.09 -19.15
N VAL A 55 -6.10 12.43 -20.26
CA VAL A 55 -7.10 11.65 -21.00
C VAL A 55 -7.68 10.53 -20.15
N VAL A 56 -6.84 9.80 -19.42
CA VAL A 56 -7.28 8.73 -18.52
C VAL A 56 -8.15 9.30 -17.39
N VAL A 57 -7.72 10.40 -16.77
CA VAL A 57 -8.47 11.06 -15.69
C VAL A 57 -9.82 11.57 -16.19
N ASP A 58 -9.85 12.27 -17.32
CA ASP A 58 -11.08 12.81 -17.91
C ASP A 58 -12.06 11.67 -18.26
N PHE A 59 -11.54 10.55 -18.79
CA PHE A 59 -12.35 9.37 -19.09
C PHE A 59 -13.02 8.80 -17.83
N PHE A 60 -12.26 8.58 -16.76
CA PHE A 60 -12.84 8.09 -15.50
C PHE A 60 -13.80 9.11 -14.89
N ALA A 61 -13.49 10.40 -14.89
CA ALA A 61 -14.39 11.43 -14.36
C ALA A 61 -15.77 11.43 -15.05
N GLN A 62 -15.79 11.25 -16.38
CA GLN A 62 -17.03 11.16 -17.15
C GLN A 62 -17.79 9.86 -16.91
N HIS A 63 -17.10 8.72 -16.87
CA HIS A 63 -17.74 7.41 -16.83
C HIS A 63 -18.04 6.91 -15.40
N GLU A 64 -17.27 7.30 -14.38
CA GLU A 64 -17.56 6.98 -12.97
C GLU A 64 -18.77 7.75 -12.45
N HIS A 65 -18.88 9.05 -12.78
CA HIS A 65 -20.02 9.87 -12.35
C HIS A 65 -21.34 9.28 -12.85
N ASP A 66 -21.37 8.92 -14.12
CA ASP A 66 -22.54 8.35 -14.78
C ASP A 66 -22.89 6.95 -14.27
N ASN A 67 -21.90 6.08 -14.10
CA ASN A 67 -22.14 4.71 -13.65
C ASN A 67 -22.57 4.64 -12.19
N TYR A 68 -21.98 5.48 -11.33
CA TYR A 68 -22.37 5.58 -9.91
C TYR A 68 -23.80 6.10 -9.75
N GLN A 69 -24.16 7.18 -10.45
CA GLN A 69 -25.52 7.72 -10.40
C GLN A 69 -26.57 6.75 -10.99
N ARG A 70 -26.25 6.08 -12.10
CA ARG A 70 -27.15 5.06 -12.68
C ARG A 70 -27.31 3.85 -11.76
N ALA A 71 -26.25 3.37 -11.11
CA ALA A 71 -26.34 2.25 -10.18
C ALA A 71 -27.16 2.60 -8.93
N LEU A 72 -26.94 3.78 -8.35
CA LEU A 72 -27.76 4.31 -7.25
C LEU A 72 -29.24 4.44 -7.65
N ALA A 73 -29.51 5.02 -8.83
CA ALA A 73 -30.87 5.20 -9.34
C ALA A 73 -31.61 3.87 -9.58
N MET A 74 -30.87 2.79 -9.88
CA MET A 74 -31.41 1.44 -10.06
C MET A 74 -31.47 0.63 -8.76
N GLY A 75 -31.18 1.24 -7.60
CA GLY A 75 -31.17 0.56 -6.30
C GLY A 75 -30.06 -0.47 -6.13
N GLN A 76 -29.03 -0.44 -7.00
CA GLN A 76 -27.88 -1.32 -6.90
C GLN A 76 -26.87 -0.74 -5.92
N THR A 77 -26.44 -1.53 -4.95
CA THR A 77 -25.24 -1.22 -4.17
C THR A 77 -24.03 -1.44 -5.07
N THR A 78 -23.55 -0.42 -5.76
CA THR A 78 -22.18 -0.45 -6.29
C THR A 78 -21.25 -0.61 -5.11
N SER A 79 -20.49 -1.72 -5.09
CA SER A 79 -19.28 -1.80 -4.28
C SER A 79 -18.39 -0.65 -4.72
N LEU A 80 -18.35 0.41 -3.91
CA LEU A 80 -17.47 1.54 -4.10
C LEU A 80 -16.04 0.99 -4.03
N VAL A 81 -15.40 0.80 -5.19
CA VAL A 81 -13.97 0.52 -5.25
C VAL A 81 -13.30 1.82 -4.87
N LEU A 82 -12.87 1.94 -3.62
CA LEU A 82 -12.04 3.08 -3.24
C LEU A 82 -10.72 2.95 -4.01
N PRO A 83 -10.24 4.02 -4.66
CA PRO A 83 -8.86 4.04 -5.09
C PRO A 83 -7.98 3.72 -3.87
N ARG A 84 -6.98 2.85 -4.05
CA ARG A 84 -6.09 2.44 -2.96
C ARG A 84 -5.49 3.66 -2.26
N TRP A 85 -5.13 4.69 -3.01
CA TRP A 85 -4.76 5.99 -2.48
C TRP A 85 -6.00 6.75 -2.03
N VAL A 86 -6.01 7.12 -0.75
CA VAL A 86 -7.06 7.98 -0.19
C VAL A 86 -6.39 9.26 0.25
N ASP A 87 -6.81 10.37 -0.33
CA ASP A 87 -6.30 11.68 0.02
C ASP A 87 -6.86 12.11 1.37
N ILE A 88 -6.00 12.07 2.40
CA ILE A 88 -6.30 12.51 3.76
C ILE A 88 -5.45 13.74 4.02
N ASP A 89 -6.11 14.88 4.16
CA ASP A 89 -5.42 16.15 4.27
C ASP A 89 -4.52 16.20 5.52
N GLY A 90 -3.27 16.62 5.29
CA GLY A 90 -2.22 16.62 6.32
C GLY A 90 -1.56 15.26 6.57
N VAL A 91 -1.87 14.21 5.79
CA VAL A 91 -1.27 12.88 5.95
C VAL A 91 -0.61 12.42 4.66
N ASN A 92 0.69 12.16 4.74
CA ASN A 92 1.44 11.58 3.64
C ASN A 92 1.28 10.06 3.60
N ASN A 93 1.49 9.50 2.41
CA ASN A 93 1.62 8.06 2.20
C ASN A 93 0.38 7.24 2.61
N PHE A 94 -0.81 7.85 2.65
CA PHE A 94 -2.04 7.20 3.10
C PHE A 94 -2.67 6.35 1.99
N ARG A 95 -2.82 5.04 2.25
CA ARG A 95 -3.49 4.12 1.32
C ARG A 95 -4.07 2.88 2.01
N ASP A 96 -5.07 2.30 1.38
CA ASP A 96 -5.59 0.96 1.67
C ASP A 96 -4.59 -0.11 1.20
N ILE A 97 -4.39 -1.15 2.01
CA ILE A 97 -3.55 -2.30 1.64
C ILE A 97 -4.34 -3.40 0.92
N GLY A 98 -5.66 -3.26 0.78
CA GLY A 98 -6.53 -4.21 0.09
C GLY A 98 -6.40 -4.22 -1.43
N GLY A 99 -7.08 -5.17 -2.05
CA GLY A 99 -7.20 -5.35 -3.50
C GLY A 99 -6.10 -6.20 -4.13
N TRP A 100 -5.12 -6.70 -3.37
CA TRP A 100 -4.06 -7.55 -3.93
C TRP A 100 -4.52 -9.00 -4.09
N PRO A 101 -4.29 -9.63 -5.26
CA PRO A 101 -4.66 -11.02 -5.48
C PRO A 101 -3.77 -11.98 -4.70
N LEU A 102 -4.35 -13.12 -4.30
CA LEU A 102 -3.58 -14.23 -3.75
C LEU A 102 -2.85 -14.99 -4.86
N LYS A 103 -1.70 -15.57 -4.53
CA LYS A 103 -0.84 -16.27 -5.49
C LYS A 103 -1.54 -17.45 -6.19
N ASP A 104 -2.44 -18.13 -5.48
CA ASP A 104 -3.18 -19.28 -5.98
C ASP A 104 -4.47 -18.91 -6.75
N GLY A 105 -4.75 -17.61 -6.89
CA GLY A 105 -5.97 -17.09 -7.52
C GLY A 105 -7.24 -17.42 -6.74
N SER A 106 -7.12 -17.85 -5.47
CA SER A 106 -8.28 -18.26 -4.68
C SER A 106 -9.11 -17.10 -4.16
N GLY A 107 -8.55 -15.90 -4.15
CA GLY A 107 -9.14 -14.71 -3.58
C GLY A 107 -8.24 -13.49 -3.73
N TYR A 108 -8.59 -12.45 -2.98
CA TYR A 108 -7.82 -11.22 -2.88
C TYR A 108 -7.92 -10.63 -1.46
N ILE A 109 -7.06 -9.67 -1.15
CA ILE A 109 -7.04 -8.99 0.15
C ILE A 109 -8.22 -8.02 0.23
N ARG A 110 -9.03 -8.13 1.28
CA ARG A 110 -10.21 -7.31 1.53
C ARG A 110 -9.82 -5.85 1.68
N GLU A 111 -10.52 -4.99 0.93
CA GLU A 111 -10.38 -3.55 1.07
C GLU A 111 -11.05 -3.02 2.35
N ARG A 112 -10.66 -1.81 2.75
CA ARG A 112 -11.26 -1.00 3.80
C ARG A 112 -11.18 -1.58 5.22
N LEU A 113 -10.22 -2.46 5.46
CA LEU A 113 -9.94 -2.98 6.81
C LEU A 113 -8.67 -2.39 7.41
N VAL A 114 -7.59 -2.31 6.62
CA VAL A 114 -6.29 -1.87 7.10
C VAL A 114 -5.74 -0.82 6.15
N PHE A 115 -5.51 0.37 6.69
CA PHE A 115 -4.86 1.47 6.00
C PHE A 115 -3.42 1.61 6.52
N ARG A 116 -2.50 1.97 5.63
CA ARG A 116 -1.14 2.37 6.01
C ARG A 116 -0.93 3.86 5.73
N SER A 117 -0.09 4.50 6.53
CA SER A 117 0.25 5.92 6.33
C SER A 117 1.57 6.33 6.96
N GLY A 118 2.03 7.54 6.65
CA GLY A 118 3.00 8.26 7.47
C GLY A 118 2.39 8.74 8.79
N HIS A 119 3.15 9.52 9.56
CA HIS A 119 2.67 10.00 10.85
C HIS A 119 1.43 10.91 10.69
N LEU A 120 0.51 10.79 11.65
CA LEU A 120 -0.77 11.48 11.65
C LEU A 120 -0.75 12.81 12.43
N SER A 121 0.42 13.31 12.82
CA SER A 121 0.51 14.52 13.69
C SER A 121 0.17 15.83 12.99
N LYS A 122 0.15 15.85 11.66
CA LYS A 122 -0.23 17.01 10.84
C LYS A 122 -1.67 16.92 10.33
N LEU A 123 -2.45 15.96 10.83
CA LEU A 123 -3.84 15.77 10.43
C LEU A 123 -4.63 17.07 10.64
N SER A 124 -5.19 17.60 9.56
CA SER A 124 -5.97 18.83 9.60
C SER A 124 -7.41 18.56 10.10
N PRO A 125 -8.21 19.61 10.36
CA PRO A 125 -9.65 19.44 10.59
C PRO A 125 -10.37 18.75 9.43
N GLN A 126 -9.96 19.04 8.19
CA GLN A 126 -10.50 18.37 6.99
C GLN A 126 -10.07 16.89 6.95
N GLY A 127 -8.79 16.60 7.22
CA GLY A 127 -8.26 15.24 7.31
C GLY A 127 -8.98 14.43 8.37
N SER A 128 -9.26 15.03 9.52
CA SER A 128 -10.03 14.43 10.61
C SER A 128 -11.45 14.03 10.16
N ALA A 129 -12.14 14.93 9.46
CA ALA A 129 -13.46 14.66 8.90
C ALA A 129 -13.41 13.58 7.80
N GLN A 130 -12.33 13.49 7.02
CA GLN A 130 -12.12 12.41 6.05
C GLN A 130 -11.89 11.06 6.73
N LEU A 131 -11.04 10.99 7.77
CA LEU A 131 -10.80 9.76 8.53
C LEU A 131 -12.06 9.24 9.23
N SER A 132 -12.92 10.13 9.75
CA SER A 132 -14.20 9.71 10.35
C SER A 132 -15.10 8.95 9.37
N LYS A 133 -15.02 9.24 8.05
CA LYS A 133 -15.80 8.53 7.01
C LYS A 133 -15.26 7.13 6.70
N LEU A 134 -14.05 6.81 7.16
CA LEU A 134 -13.43 5.49 6.98
C LEU A 134 -13.75 4.53 8.14
N ASN A 135 -14.49 4.99 9.16
CA ASN A 135 -14.84 4.19 10.35
C ASN A 135 -13.60 3.55 11.01
N ILE A 136 -12.53 4.34 11.12
CA ILE A 136 -11.33 3.94 11.84
C ILE A 136 -11.67 3.72 13.31
N LYS A 137 -11.24 2.60 13.90
CA LYS A 137 -11.38 2.28 15.33
C LYS A 137 -10.08 2.41 16.10
N ALA A 138 -8.96 2.19 15.42
CA ALA A 138 -7.66 2.33 16.03
C ALA A 138 -6.58 2.80 15.07
N THR A 139 -5.57 3.44 15.66
CA THR A 139 -4.29 3.74 15.01
C THR A 139 -3.17 3.06 15.79
N PHE A 140 -2.29 2.38 15.08
CA PHE A 140 -1.09 1.75 15.63
C PHE A 140 0.12 2.54 15.19
N ASP A 141 0.66 3.31 16.13
CA ASP A 141 1.81 4.17 15.94
C ASP A 141 3.08 3.39 16.27
N PHE A 142 3.81 2.95 15.24
CA PHE A 142 5.02 2.16 15.40
C PHE A 142 6.27 2.99 15.73
N ARG A 143 6.11 4.29 15.99
CA ARG A 143 7.22 5.19 16.33
C ARG A 143 7.78 4.94 17.72
N LEU A 144 9.06 5.24 17.89
CA LEU A 144 9.68 5.37 19.20
C LEU A 144 9.08 6.56 19.95
N GLU A 145 9.09 6.51 21.28
CA GLU A 145 8.51 7.58 22.10
C GLU A 145 9.14 8.95 21.82
N HIS A 146 10.45 9.01 21.58
CA HIS A 146 11.14 10.27 21.25
C HIS A 146 10.72 10.83 19.88
N GLU A 147 10.46 9.97 18.89
CA GLU A 147 9.92 10.42 17.58
C GLU A 147 8.50 10.98 17.78
N ALA A 148 7.66 10.31 18.57
CA ALA A 148 6.31 10.78 18.86
C ALA A 148 6.30 12.10 19.66
N LYS A 149 7.25 12.28 20.58
CA LYS A 149 7.42 13.56 21.33
C LYS A 149 7.91 14.69 20.43
N ARG A 150 8.87 14.41 19.53
CA ARG A 150 9.43 15.41 18.62
C ARG A 150 8.45 15.85 17.54
N ASP A 151 7.81 14.89 16.88
CA ASP A 151 6.99 15.15 15.68
C ASP A 151 5.50 15.31 16.02
N GLY A 152 5.12 15.01 17.27
CA GLY A 152 3.75 14.99 17.76
C GLY A 152 3.00 13.68 17.47
N VAL A 153 1.78 13.59 17.98
CA VAL A 153 0.82 12.50 17.74
C VAL A 153 -0.43 13.05 17.05
N MET A 154 -1.27 12.15 16.55
CA MET A 154 -2.56 12.55 15.96
C MET A 154 -3.42 13.33 16.98
N PRO A 155 -4.27 14.26 16.52
CA PRO A 155 -5.30 14.83 17.36
C PRO A 155 -6.26 13.74 17.85
N GLU A 156 -6.90 13.99 18.99
CA GLU A 156 -7.94 13.09 19.49
C GLU A 156 -9.13 13.08 18.52
N LEU A 157 -9.52 11.87 18.09
CA LEU A 157 -10.68 11.65 17.24
C LEU A 157 -11.71 10.81 18.01
N PRO A 158 -12.99 11.24 18.08
CA PRO A 158 -14.02 10.47 18.77
C PRO A 158 -14.14 9.04 18.24
N GLY A 159 -14.06 8.06 19.15
CA GLY A 159 -14.19 6.64 18.81
C GLY A 159 -12.95 6.01 18.17
N VAL A 160 -11.82 6.72 18.12
CA VAL A 160 -10.53 6.19 17.64
C VAL A 160 -9.54 6.07 18.78
N THR A 161 -9.02 4.86 19.01
CA THR A 161 -7.98 4.62 20.01
C THR A 161 -6.60 4.60 19.38
N ARG A 162 -5.65 5.40 19.91
CA ARG A 162 -4.24 5.33 19.51
C ARG A 162 -3.47 4.35 20.39
N PHE A 163 -2.78 3.40 19.77
CA PHE A 163 -1.84 2.49 20.41
C PHE A 163 -0.39 2.85 20.01
N GLY A 164 0.44 3.21 20.98
CA GLY A 164 1.88 3.42 20.76
C GLY A 164 2.64 2.09 20.84
N TYR A 165 2.91 1.45 19.69
CA TYR A 165 3.50 0.11 19.60
C TYR A 165 4.90 0.20 18.99
N ASN A 166 5.89 0.52 19.80
CA ASN A 166 7.24 0.74 19.32
C ASN A 166 7.92 -0.56 18.84
N LEU A 167 7.90 -0.82 17.54
CA LEU A 167 8.51 -2.04 16.97
C LEU A 167 10.04 -2.12 17.14
N TYR A 168 10.69 -1.05 17.58
CA TYR A 168 12.13 -1.02 17.93
C TYR A 168 12.41 -1.07 19.44
N GLU A 169 11.40 -1.17 20.30
CA GLU A 169 11.54 -1.00 21.76
C GLU A 169 12.66 -1.85 22.37
N ASN A 170 12.85 -3.07 21.88
CA ASN A 170 13.83 -3.99 22.43
C ASN A 170 15.26 -3.79 21.89
N VAL A 171 15.43 -2.97 20.84
CA VAL A 171 16.71 -2.80 20.12
C VAL A 171 17.23 -1.37 20.18
N VAL A 172 16.34 -0.38 20.19
CA VAL A 172 16.70 1.04 20.21
C VAL A 172 16.43 1.60 21.60
N LYS A 173 17.51 1.85 22.36
CA LYS A 173 17.44 2.42 23.72
C LYS A 173 17.87 3.88 23.77
N SER A 174 18.50 4.38 22.72
CA SER A 174 19.01 5.74 22.59
C SER A 174 18.94 6.25 21.14
N ASP A 175 19.07 7.56 20.96
CA ASP A 175 19.15 8.16 19.62
C ASP A 175 20.36 7.65 18.82
N GLY A 176 21.46 7.31 19.51
CA GLY A 176 22.64 6.70 18.89
C GLY A 176 22.38 5.27 18.39
N ASP A 177 21.55 4.49 19.09
CA ASP A 177 21.14 3.16 18.63
C ASP A 177 20.24 3.27 17.41
N LEU A 178 19.28 4.21 17.42
CA LEU A 178 18.43 4.48 16.27
C LEU A 178 19.27 4.84 15.06
N TYR A 179 20.23 5.76 15.23
CA TYR A 179 21.15 6.16 14.19
C TYR A 179 21.89 4.95 13.59
N ARG A 180 22.45 4.08 14.44
CA ARG A 180 23.13 2.85 13.99
C ARG A 180 22.19 1.92 13.22
N THR A 181 20.96 1.76 13.71
CA THR A 181 19.92 0.97 13.03
C THR A 181 19.52 1.57 11.68
N LEU A 182 19.62 2.88 11.50
CA LEU A 182 19.32 3.53 10.21
C LEU A 182 20.52 3.48 9.25
N MET A 183 21.76 3.46 9.74
CA MET A 183 22.96 3.45 8.89
C MET A 183 23.09 2.18 8.06
N VAL A 184 22.53 1.05 8.51
CA VAL A 184 22.54 -0.20 7.73
C VAL A 184 21.90 -0.02 6.35
N PHE A 185 20.91 0.89 6.19
CA PHE A 185 20.26 1.14 4.90
C PHE A 185 21.21 1.70 3.82
N LEU A 186 22.37 2.22 4.21
CA LEU A 186 23.42 2.65 3.27
C LEU A 186 24.13 1.47 2.59
N GLU A 187 24.01 0.26 3.14
CA GLU A 187 24.60 -0.97 2.60
C GLU A 187 23.76 -1.57 1.45
N GLY A 188 22.77 -0.84 0.95
CA GLY A 188 21.90 -1.28 -0.14
C GLY A 188 20.90 -2.35 0.30
N GLU A 189 20.58 -3.28 -0.60
CA GLU A 189 19.50 -4.26 -0.39
C GLU A 189 19.73 -5.14 0.86
N GLU A 190 20.97 -5.59 1.10
CA GLU A 190 21.32 -6.38 2.29
C GLU A 190 21.11 -5.57 3.57
N GLY A 191 21.48 -4.29 3.55
CA GLY A 191 21.23 -3.35 4.63
C GLY A 191 19.75 -3.21 4.99
N PHE A 192 18.90 -3.06 3.97
CA PHE A 192 17.44 -3.08 4.14
C PHE A 192 16.95 -4.40 4.74
N ALA A 193 17.43 -5.53 4.22
CA ALA A 193 17.05 -6.84 4.72
C ALA A 193 17.41 -7.01 6.20
N GLN A 194 18.64 -6.63 6.56
CA GLN A 194 19.14 -6.66 7.94
C GLN A 194 18.29 -5.79 8.86
N GLY A 195 18.04 -4.53 8.48
CA GLY A 195 17.20 -3.60 9.25
C GLY A 195 15.78 -4.12 9.46
N TYR A 196 15.19 -4.76 8.45
CA TYR A 196 13.83 -5.30 8.51
C TYR A 196 13.72 -6.58 9.32
N MET A 197 14.73 -7.45 9.25
CA MET A 197 14.84 -8.58 10.17
C MET A 197 14.95 -8.09 11.61
N THR A 198 15.71 -7.03 11.89
CA THR A 198 15.76 -6.42 13.23
C THR A 198 14.38 -5.94 13.70
N ILE A 199 13.58 -5.29 12.84
CA ILE A 199 12.19 -4.90 13.19
C ILE A 199 11.34 -6.13 13.53
N LEU A 200 11.40 -7.19 12.71
CA LEU A 200 10.63 -8.42 12.94
C LEU A 200 11.04 -9.11 14.24
N GLU A 201 12.33 -9.15 14.54
CA GLU A 201 12.82 -9.79 15.77
C GLU A 201 12.40 -9.01 17.01
N SER A 202 12.50 -7.69 16.97
CA SER A 202 12.14 -6.79 18.07
C SER A 202 10.62 -6.75 18.29
N GLY A 203 9.84 -6.74 17.21
CA GLY A 203 8.41 -6.48 17.20
C GLY A 203 7.51 -7.69 17.44
N LYS A 204 8.04 -8.91 17.64
CA LYS A 204 7.26 -10.17 17.70
C LYS A 204 5.99 -10.09 18.54
N LYS A 205 6.12 -9.67 19.80
CA LYS A 205 4.99 -9.55 20.73
C LYS A 205 3.96 -8.55 20.23
N MET A 206 4.41 -7.36 19.84
CA MET A 206 3.54 -6.29 19.37
C MET A 206 2.81 -6.66 18.08
N ILE A 207 3.50 -7.25 17.10
CA ILE A 207 2.90 -7.74 15.86
C ILE A 207 1.80 -8.77 16.19
N GLY A 208 2.07 -9.68 17.13
CA GLY A 208 1.07 -10.61 17.63
C GLY A 208 -0.14 -9.92 18.25
N ASP A 209 0.08 -8.91 19.09
CA ASP A 209 -0.97 -8.12 19.73
C ASP A 209 -1.81 -7.34 18.70
N VAL A 210 -1.21 -6.82 17.63
CA VAL A 210 -1.95 -6.17 16.53
C VAL A 210 -2.86 -7.18 15.81
N PHE A 211 -2.38 -8.39 15.50
CA PHE A 211 -3.23 -9.41 14.89
C PHE A 211 -4.40 -9.82 15.80
N ARG A 212 -4.17 -9.95 17.11
CA ARG A 212 -5.25 -10.23 18.06
C ARG A 212 -6.26 -9.09 18.15
N TYR A 213 -5.79 -7.84 18.09
CA TYR A 213 -6.69 -6.68 17.97
C TYR A 213 -7.55 -6.76 16.71
N MET A 214 -6.94 -7.07 15.55
CA MET A 214 -7.68 -7.20 14.28
C MET A 214 -8.83 -8.20 14.41
N ILE A 215 -8.55 -9.39 14.94
CA ILE A 215 -9.54 -10.45 15.13
C ILE A 215 -10.68 -10.00 16.05
N LYS A 216 -10.34 -9.30 17.13
CA LYS A 216 -11.30 -8.97 18.19
C LYS A 216 -12.17 -7.76 17.85
N GLU A 217 -11.60 -6.74 17.21
CA GLU A 217 -12.22 -5.41 17.13
C GLU A 217 -12.61 -5.02 15.68
N LEU A 218 -12.08 -5.69 14.65
CA LEU A 218 -12.49 -5.43 13.26
C LEU A 218 -13.69 -6.29 12.86
N SER A 219 -14.63 -5.67 12.15
CA SER A 219 -15.90 -6.27 11.72
C SER A 219 -16.15 -5.91 10.26
N ILE A 220 -16.37 -6.94 9.45
CA ILE A 220 -16.70 -6.79 8.03
C ILE A 220 -18.07 -6.12 7.88
N GLU A 221 -19.05 -6.52 8.69
CA GLU A 221 -20.43 -5.99 8.64
C GLU A 221 -20.48 -4.51 9.03
N GLN A 222 -19.78 -4.14 10.10
CA GLN A 222 -19.71 -2.75 10.55
C GLN A 222 -18.70 -1.91 9.74
N ARG A 223 -17.94 -2.54 8.83
CA ARG A 223 -16.87 -1.91 8.05
C ARG A 223 -15.90 -1.13 8.94
N SER A 224 -15.50 -1.71 10.08
CA SER A 224 -14.51 -1.08 10.94
C SER A 224 -13.12 -1.27 10.38
N ALA A 225 -12.30 -0.23 10.52
CA ALA A 225 -10.96 -0.21 9.97
C ALA A 225 -9.92 0.23 11.00
N MET A 226 -8.65 0.01 10.69
CA MET A 226 -7.53 0.51 11.48
C MET A 226 -6.45 1.12 10.60
N ILE A 227 -5.65 2.00 11.19
CA ILE A 227 -4.47 2.58 10.56
C ILE A 227 -3.22 2.02 11.23
N ILE A 228 -2.26 1.58 10.43
CA ILE A 228 -0.89 1.30 10.88
C ILE A 228 0.04 2.37 10.31
N HIS A 229 0.90 2.94 11.13
CA HIS A 229 1.80 3.98 10.66
C HIS A 229 3.12 4.00 11.43
N CYS A 230 4.09 4.69 10.85
CA CYS A 230 5.31 5.09 11.55
C CYS A 230 5.59 6.55 11.21
N THR A 231 6.84 6.95 10.98
CA THR A 231 7.19 8.31 10.56
C THR A 231 6.84 8.53 9.09
N ALA A 232 7.50 7.82 8.17
CA ALA A 232 7.20 7.90 6.74
C ALA A 232 6.12 6.90 6.28
N GLY A 233 5.74 5.94 7.14
CA GLY A 233 4.92 4.82 6.74
C GLY A 233 5.66 3.84 5.82
N LYS A 234 7.00 3.79 5.91
CA LYS A 234 7.89 2.99 5.04
C LYS A 234 8.35 1.71 5.73
N ASP A 235 9.30 1.81 6.66
CA ASP A 235 10.06 0.66 7.18
C ASP A 235 9.21 -0.22 8.11
N ARG A 236 8.93 0.26 9.32
CA ARG A 236 8.14 -0.45 10.34
C ARG A 236 6.74 -0.82 9.86
N THR A 237 6.08 0.13 9.20
CA THR A 237 4.77 -0.11 8.59
C THR A 237 4.86 -1.13 7.46
N GLY A 238 5.87 -1.01 6.58
CA GLY A 238 6.08 -1.94 5.47
C GLY A 238 6.39 -3.35 5.94
N VAL A 239 7.17 -3.52 7.01
CA VAL A 239 7.45 -4.83 7.62
C VAL A 239 6.17 -5.48 8.15
N PHE A 240 5.30 -4.73 8.84
CA PHE A 240 4.02 -5.27 9.29
C PHE A 240 3.12 -5.65 8.09
N VAL A 241 3.00 -4.77 7.09
CA VAL A 241 2.19 -5.03 5.89
C VAL A 241 2.71 -6.25 5.13
N MET A 242 4.02 -6.37 4.95
CA MET A 242 4.66 -7.54 4.35
C MET A 242 4.26 -8.82 5.10
N THR A 243 4.35 -8.82 6.43
CA THR A 243 3.95 -9.99 7.24
C THR A 243 2.47 -10.33 7.07
N LEU A 244 1.58 -9.34 7.10
CA LEU A 244 0.14 -9.56 6.96
C LEU A 244 -0.22 -10.08 5.56
N LEU A 245 0.29 -9.46 4.49
CA LEU A 245 0.05 -9.90 3.11
C LEU A 245 0.64 -11.29 2.85
N GLY A 246 1.85 -11.55 3.37
CA GLY A 246 2.52 -12.84 3.31
C GLY A 246 1.76 -13.94 4.05
N LEU A 247 1.18 -13.64 5.22
CA LEU A 247 0.33 -14.55 5.98
C LEU A 247 -0.94 -14.94 5.20
N CYS A 248 -1.48 -14.01 4.42
CA CYS A 248 -2.66 -14.23 3.58
C CYS A 248 -2.35 -14.95 2.26
N GLY A 249 -1.07 -15.13 1.89
CA GLY A 249 -0.68 -15.84 0.67
C GLY A 249 -0.57 -14.96 -0.58
N VAL A 250 -0.36 -13.65 -0.42
CA VAL A 250 -0.02 -12.76 -1.54
C VAL A 250 1.36 -13.11 -2.09
N ASP A 251 1.54 -13.00 -3.40
CA ASP A 251 2.83 -13.27 -4.04
C ASP A 251 3.92 -12.28 -3.60
N ASP A 252 5.14 -12.78 -3.40
CA ASP A 252 6.28 -12.00 -2.89
C ASP A 252 6.58 -10.76 -3.75
N GLU A 253 6.40 -10.87 -5.08
CA GLU A 253 6.62 -9.75 -5.99
C GLU A 253 5.56 -8.65 -5.83
N ILE A 254 4.32 -9.05 -5.53
CA ILE A 254 3.24 -8.11 -5.25
C ILE A 254 3.50 -7.40 -3.92
N ILE A 255 3.95 -8.14 -2.91
CA ILE A 255 4.30 -7.56 -1.60
C ILE A 255 5.43 -6.52 -1.76
N ALA A 256 6.49 -6.86 -2.48
CA ALA A 256 7.61 -5.94 -2.70
C ALA A 256 7.20 -4.69 -3.49
N LYS A 257 6.31 -4.82 -4.49
CA LYS A 257 5.77 -3.70 -5.27
C LYS A 257 4.78 -2.85 -4.48
N GLU A 258 3.95 -3.43 -3.60
CA GLU A 258 3.11 -2.66 -2.69
C GLU A 258 3.97 -1.77 -1.79
N TYR A 259 5.06 -2.33 -1.28
CA TYR A 259 6.00 -1.59 -0.46
C TYR A 259 6.65 -0.42 -1.23
N GLU A 260 7.04 -0.66 -2.50
CA GLU A 260 7.61 0.35 -3.41
C GLU A 260 6.72 1.57 -3.63
N LEU A 261 5.38 1.41 -3.56
CA LEU A 261 4.43 2.53 -3.66
C LEU A 261 4.70 3.64 -2.64
N THR A 262 5.43 3.33 -1.57
CA THR A 262 5.89 4.34 -0.62
C THR A 262 6.75 5.43 -1.25
N ASN A 263 7.51 5.14 -2.32
CA ASN A 263 8.28 6.14 -3.08
C ASN A 263 7.38 7.20 -3.74
N LEU A 264 6.10 6.88 -4.00
CA LEU A 264 5.12 7.82 -4.54
C LEU A 264 4.44 8.61 -3.42
N GLY A 265 4.21 7.99 -2.26
CA GLY A 265 3.46 8.56 -1.15
C GLY A 265 4.29 9.37 -0.15
N TYR A 266 5.62 9.21 -0.15
CA TYR A 266 6.52 9.92 0.74
C TYR A 266 7.79 10.35 0.00
N PHE A 267 8.12 11.63 0.08
CA PHE A 267 9.36 12.18 -0.44
C PHE A 267 9.98 13.14 0.57
N GLU A 268 11.31 13.22 0.56
CA GLU A 268 12.08 14.22 1.31
C GLU A 268 12.44 15.36 0.37
N PHE A 269 12.42 16.60 0.88
CA PHE A 269 12.87 17.74 0.07
C PHE A 269 14.38 17.65 -0.19
N GLU A 270 14.82 17.95 -1.42
CA GLU A 270 16.24 17.90 -1.84
C GLU A 270 17.18 18.63 -0.86
N LYS A 271 16.78 19.80 -0.34
CA LYS A 271 17.57 20.53 0.67
C LYS A 271 17.89 19.70 1.93
N HIS A 272 16.96 18.85 2.38
CA HIS A 272 17.15 17.99 3.55
C HIS A 272 18.04 16.79 3.19
N LEU A 273 17.91 16.26 1.97
CA LEU A 273 18.81 15.24 1.43
C LEU A 273 20.26 15.73 1.41
N THR A 274 20.52 16.88 0.78
CA THR A 274 21.86 17.49 0.72
C THR A 274 22.44 17.72 2.12
N THR A 275 21.63 18.23 3.05
CA THR A 275 22.09 18.50 4.42
C THR A 275 22.49 17.22 5.14
N ARG A 276 21.65 16.17 5.08
CA ARG A 276 21.95 14.87 5.71
C ARG A 276 23.15 14.18 5.05
N ALA A 277 23.23 14.19 3.71
CA ALA A 277 24.36 13.60 2.98
C ALA A 277 25.70 14.21 3.42
N ARG A 278 25.75 15.54 3.57
CA ARG A 278 26.94 16.24 4.08
C ARG A 278 27.27 15.88 5.52
N GLN A 279 26.26 15.80 6.40
CA GLN A 279 26.46 15.42 7.82
C GLN A 279 27.03 14.01 7.97
N LEU A 280 26.64 13.10 7.07
CA LEU A 280 27.08 11.70 7.06
C LEU A 280 28.33 11.46 6.22
N ASN A 281 28.84 12.48 5.54
CA ASN A 281 29.95 12.40 4.58
C ASN A 281 29.74 11.32 3.49
N ILE A 282 28.52 11.26 2.93
CA ILE A 282 28.13 10.37 1.83
C ILE A 282 27.63 11.17 0.62
N THR A 283 27.43 10.51 -0.51
CA THR A 283 26.82 11.13 -1.69
C THR A 283 25.32 11.33 -1.51
N GLU A 284 24.74 12.34 -2.17
CA GLU A 284 23.30 12.57 -2.17
C GLU A 284 22.52 11.38 -2.74
N ASP A 285 23.07 10.69 -3.74
CA ASP A 285 22.47 9.49 -4.31
C ASP A 285 22.43 8.32 -3.31
N ALA A 286 23.48 8.13 -2.51
CA ALA A 286 23.47 7.13 -1.44
C ALA A 286 22.43 7.46 -0.35
N MET A 287 22.32 8.75 0.01
CA MET A 287 21.28 9.22 0.94
C MET A 287 19.87 9.01 0.35
N ARG A 288 19.66 9.31 -0.92
CA ARG A 288 18.38 9.10 -1.62
C ARG A 288 18.02 7.61 -1.67
N ALA A 289 18.99 6.76 -2.00
CA ALA A 289 18.80 5.30 -2.03
C ALA A 289 18.41 4.72 -0.67
N SER A 290 19.09 5.10 0.42
CA SER A 290 18.75 4.66 1.79
C SER A 290 17.40 5.17 2.28
N LEU A 291 16.95 6.34 1.82
CA LEU A 291 15.62 6.86 2.15
C LEU A 291 14.51 6.27 1.28
N SER A 292 14.85 5.69 0.13
CA SER A 292 13.88 5.05 -0.77
C SER A 292 13.25 3.79 -0.18
N ALA A 293 12.15 3.36 -0.79
CA ALA A 293 11.55 2.06 -0.59
C ALA A 293 12.14 1.04 -1.57
N SER A 294 13.26 0.41 -1.20
CA SER A 294 13.97 -0.58 -2.02
C SER A 294 13.17 -1.89 -2.21
N VAL A 295 12.70 -2.15 -3.43
CA VAL A 295 12.06 -3.43 -3.81
C VAL A 295 12.99 -4.61 -3.57
N GLY A 296 14.25 -4.49 -3.96
CA GLY A 296 15.24 -5.55 -3.79
C GLY A 296 15.48 -5.86 -2.32
N GLY A 297 15.63 -4.83 -1.49
CA GLY A 297 15.71 -4.98 -0.03
C GLY A 297 14.51 -5.74 0.55
N MET A 298 13.29 -5.38 0.14
CA MET A 298 12.08 -6.07 0.59
C MET A 298 12.03 -7.54 0.10
N ARG A 299 12.40 -7.82 -1.15
CA ARG A 299 12.51 -9.20 -1.65
C ARG A 299 13.50 -10.02 -0.83
N LEU A 300 14.67 -9.45 -0.51
CA LEU A 300 15.66 -10.09 0.33
C LEU A 300 15.10 -10.39 1.73
N THR A 301 14.42 -9.43 2.36
CA THR A 301 13.74 -9.65 3.65
C THR A 301 12.77 -10.81 3.58
N ILE A 302 11.87 -10.85 2.57
CA ILE A 302 10.89 -11.92 2.41
C ILE A 302 11.59 -13.28 2.34
N ARG A 303 12.69 -13.38 1.57
CA ARG A 303 13.49 -14.60 1.49
C ARG A 303 14.09 -14.99 2.84
N GLN A 304 14.69 -14.04 3.56
CA GLN A 304 15.30 -14.29 4.88
C GLN A 304 14.26 -14.73 5.92
N VAL A 305 13.06 -14.14 5.92
CA VAL A 305 11.95 -14.58 6.77
C VAL A 305 11.58 -16.03 6.49
N LYS A 306 11.38 -16.38 5.22
CA LYS A 306 11.02 -17.76 4.81
C LYS A 306 12.15 -18.75 5.11
N GLN A 307 13.41 -18.37 4.95
CA GLN A 307 14.54 -19.22 5.32
C GLN A 307 14.62 -19.47 6.82
N LYS A 308 14.41 -18.44 7.65
CA LYS A 308 14.51 -18.53 9.11
C LYS A 308 13.32 -19.22 9.76
N TYR A 309 12.12 -18.93 9.28
CA TYR A 309 10.85 -19.34 9.90
C TYR A 309 10.05 -20.36 9.07
N GLY A 310 10.56 -20.77 7.90
CA GLY A 310 9.87 -21.63 6.93
C GLY A 310 8.78 -20.92 6.13
N SER A 311 8.02 -20.02 6.76
CA SER A 311 6.98 -19.20 6.12
C SER A 311 6.58 -18.01 6.99
N PHE A 312 5.77 -17.09 6.47
CA PHE A 312 5.12 -16.06 7.28
C PHE A 312 4.20 -16.66 8.35
N GLU A 313 3.53 -17.79 8.06
CA GLU A 313 2.74 -18.51 9.06
C GLU A 313 3.62 -19.02 10.20
N GLY A 314 4.79 -19.59 9.88
CA GLY A 314 5.78 -20.00 10.88
C GLY A 314 6.26 -18.83 11.73
N TYR A 315 6.53 -17.67 11.13
CA TYR A 315 6.92 -16.47 11.87
C TYR A 315 5.83 -16.01 12.86
N VAL A 316 4.56 -15.89 12.41
CA VAL A 316 3.50 -15.42 13.31
C VAL A 316 3.12 -16.44 14.38
N ARG A 317 3.23 -17.74 14.08
CA ARG A 317 2.96 -18.82 15.04
C ARG A 317 4.09 -18.93 16.07
N ASP A 318 5.31 -19.14 15.60
CA ASP A 318 6.43 -19.56 16.43
C ASP A 318 7.14 -18.37 17.09
N ALA A 319 7.11 -17.19 16.46
CA ALA A 319 7.73 -15.98 16.97
C ALA A 319 6.72 -15.01 17.61
N CYS A 320 5.59 -14.75 16.95
CA CYS A 320 4.57 -13.81 17.46
C CYS A 320 3.55 -14.46 18.42
N GLY A 321 3.56 -15.78 18.52
CA GLY A 321 2.74 -16.55 19.46
C GLY A 321 1.27 -16.66 19.08
N LEU A 322 0.92 -16.56 17.79
CA LEU A 322 -0.44 -16.83 17.34
C LEU A 322 -0.70 -18.34 17.29
N SER A 323 -1.88 -18.75 17.75
CA SER A 323 -2.42 -20.08 17.52
C SER A 323 -2.89 -20.26 16.07
N SER A 324 -2.99 -21.52 15.62
CA SER A 324 -3.54 -21.84 14.30
C SER A 324 -4.98 -21.31 14.11
N SER A 325 -5.76 -21.23 15.19
CA SER A 325 -7.11 -20.65 15.15
C SER A 325 -7.07 -19.14 14.91
N GLU A 326 -6.21 -18.39 15.61
CA GLU A 326 -6.04 -16.95 15.40
C GLU A 326 -5.56 -16.66 13.98
N ILE A 327 -4.60 -17.43 13.46
CA ILE A 327 -4.12 -17.30 12.07
C ILE A 327 -5.27 -17.47 11.07
N GLN A 328 -6.12 -18.49 11.26
CA GLN A 328 -7.27 -18.70 10.38
C GLN A 328 -8.28 -17.56 10.49
N GLN A 329 -8.49 -16.99 11.68
CA GLN A 329 -9.37 -15.84 11.87
C GLN A 329 -8.85 -14.58 11.17
N VAL A 330 -7.54 -14.31 11.21
CA VAL A 330 -6.92 -13.23 10.41
C VAL A 330 -7.16 -13.46 8.92
N ARG A 331 -6.95 -14.68 8.42
CA ARG A 331 -7.21 -15.02 7.01
C ARG A 331 -8.67 -14.81 6.63
N ASN A 332 -9.61 -15.28 7.45
CA ASN A 332 -11.04 -15.11 7.19
C ASN A 332 -11.45 -13.63 7.14
N LEU A 333 -10.87 -12.82 8.03
CA LEU A 333 -11.08 -11.39 8.07
C LEU A 333 -10.54 -10.72 6.79
N MET A 334 -9.31 -11.07 6.39
CA MET A 334 -8.56 -10.36 5.36
C MET A 334 -8.73 -10.90 3.94
N ILE A 335 -9.18 -12.14 3.74
CA ILE A 335 -9.30 -12.74 2.41
C ILE A 335 -10.75 -12.70 1.94
N VAL A 336 -10.95 -12.17 0.74
CA VAL A 336 -12.20 -12.33 -0.02
C VAL A 336 -12.03 -13.51 -0.98
N PRO A 337 -12.73 -14.64 -0.79
CA PRO A 337 -12.62 -15.76 -1.70
C PRO A 337 -13.30 -15.45 -3.03
N ILE A 338 -12.65 -15.82 -4.13
CA ILE A 338 -13.27 -15.85 -5.47
C ILE A 338 -13.83 -17.26 -5.68
N ARG A 339 -15.12 -17.34 -6.03
CA ARG A 339 -15.80 -18.63 -6.25
C ARG A 339 -15.15 -19.39 -7.40
N PHE A 340 -15.08 -20.71 -7.31
CA PHE A 340 -14.41 -21.55 -8.30
C PHE A 340 -14.92 -21.32 -9.73
N GLU A 341 -16.23 -21.09 -9.89
CA GLU A 341 -16.88 -20.77 -11.17
C GLU A 341 -16.38 -19.45 -11.78
N GLU A 342 -16.08 -18.46 -10.95
CA GLU A 342 -15.61 -17.12 -11.35
C GLU A 342 -14.11 -17.11 -11.67
N ARG A 343 -13.33 -18.06 -11.12
CA ARG A 343 -11.89 -18.19 -11.39
C ARG A 343 -11.58 -18.47 -12.86
N GLN A 344 -12.53 -19.01 -13.62
CA GLN A 344 -12.37 -19.24 -15.07
C GLN A 344 -12.34 -17.95 -15.89
N LEU A 345 -12.87 -16.84 -15.36
CA LEU A 345 -12.84 -15.52 -16.02
C LEU A 345 -11.48 -14.82 -15.88
N TYR A 346 -10.67 -15.22 -14.89
CA TYR A 346 -9.37 -14.61 -14.57
C TYR A 346 -8.16 -15.44 -15.01
N ARG A 347 -8.38 -16.60 -15.67
CA ARG A 347 -7.27 -17.32 -16.29
C ARG A 347 -6.80 -16.55 -17.54
N PRO A 348 -5.51 -16.21 -17.66
CA PRO A 348 -4.95 -15.88 -18.96
C PRO A 348 -5.28 -17.05 -19.89
N LYS A 349 -5.96 -16.78 -21.01
CA LYS A 349 -6.02 -17.77 -22.08
C LYS A 349 -4.58 -18.01 -22.51
N ILE A 350 -4.12 -19.26 -22.35
CA ILE A 350 -2.80 -19.74 -22.76
C ILE A 350 -2.59 -19.43 -24.24
#